data_AF-A0A8J3TT43-F1
#
_entry.id   AF-A0A8J3TT43-F1
#
_cell.length_a   1.000
_cell.length_b   1.000
_cell.length_c   1.000
_cell.angle_alpha   90.00
_cell.angle_beta   90.00
_cell.angle_gamma   90.00
#
_symmetry.space_group_name_H-M   'P 1'
#
loop_
_entity.id
_entity.type
_entity.pdbx_description
1 polymer ?
#
loop_
_entity_poly.entity_id
_entity_poly.type
_entity_poly.pdbx_seq_one_letter_code
_entity_poly.pdbx_strand_id
1 'polypeptide(L)'
;MSDCTAYTSVGTPVVTALNPNQGPVAGSNSVTIAGSVFTDATDVFFGAVRAPFSVVSDSRIVATAPAGAGSALVTVATAGGASSPGVPYTYV
;
A
#
# COMPACT_ATOMS: atom_id res chain seq x y z
N MET A 1 14.19 3.27 37.31
CA MET A 1 12.95 3.50 36.56
C MET A 1 13.13 2.77 35.25
N SER A 2 12.51 1.60 35.14
CA SER A 2 12.72 0.71 34.00
C SER A 2 12.08 1.32 32.77
N ASP A 3 12.85 1.40 31.70
CA ASP A 3 12.44 1.90 30.39
C ASP A 3 11.20 1.12 29.94
N CYS A 4 10.03 1.72 30.10
CA CYS A 4 8.84 1.26 29.41
C CYS A 4 9.01 1.75 27.97
N THR A 5 9.92 1.11 27.23
CA THR A 5 9.95 1.22 25.79
C THR A 5 8.54 0.87 25.37
N ALA A 6 7.75 1.88 25.02
CA ALA A 6 6.42 1.69 24.47
C ALA A 6 6.63 0.80 23.27
N TYR A 7 6.33 -0.49 23.42
CA TYR A 7 6.17 -1.39 22.29
C TYR A 7 4.89 -0.90 21.64
N THR A 8 5.01 0.17 20.85
CA THR A 8 4.00 0.57 19.90
C THR A 8 3.85 -0.66 19.04
N SER A 9 2.79 -1.42 19.31
CA SER A 9 2.36 -2.50 18.45
C SER A 9 1.95 -1.83 17.14
N VAL A 10 2.93 -1.58 16.28
CA VAL A 10 2.70 -1.01 14.96
C VAL A 10 1.87 -2.07 14.25
N GLY A 11 0.59 -1.76 14.05
CA GLY A 11 -0.34 -2.70 13.43
C GLY A 11 0.14 -3.03 12.02
N THR A 12 -0.10 -4.27 11.60
CA THR A 12 0.06 -4.62 10.20
C THR A 12 -0.95 -3.83 9.37
N PRO A 13 -0.53 -3.16 8.28
CA PRO A 13 -1.43 -2.43 7.42
C PRO A 13 -2.41 -3.41 6.77
N VAL A 14 -3.64 -2.96 6.54
CA VAL A 14 -4.66 -3.74 5.84
C VAL A 14 -5.12 -2.95 4.64
N VAL A 15 -5.05 -3.56 3.46
CA VAL A 15 -5.58 -2.98 2.22
C VAL A 15 -6.95 -3.62 1.97
N THR A 16 -7.99 -2.80 1.88
CA THR A 16 -9.37 -3.27 1.67
C THR A 16 -9.82 -3.11 0.23
N ALA A 17 -9.43 -2.01 -0.43
CA ALA A 17 -9.84 -1.73 -1.79
C ALA A 17 -8.86 -0.81 -2.53
N LEU A 18 -8.91 -0.88 -3.86
CA LEU A 18 -8.16 -0.01 -4.78
C LEU A 18 -9.16 0.70 -5.69
N ASN A 19 -8.98 2.00 -5.89
CA ASN A 19 -9.82 2.79 -6.79
C ASN A 19 -8.98 3.78 -7.62
N PRO A 20 -8.88 3.60 -8.94
CA PRO A 20 -9.33 2.42 -9.69
C PRO A 20 -8.52 1.16 -9.36
N ASN A 21 -9.12 -0.03 -9.48
CA ASN A 21 -8.42 -1.32 -9.32
C ASN A 21 -7.77 -1.82 -10.62
N GLN A 22 -7.81 -1.02 -11.69
CA GLN A 22 -7.21 -1.32 -12.98
C GLN A 22 -6.63 -0.04 -13.60
N GLY A 23 -5.71 -0.19 -14.54
CA GLY A 23 -5.13 0.94 -15.26
C GLY A 23 -4.20 0.53 -16.39
N PRO A 24 -3.65 1.50 -17.14
CA PRO A 24 -2.86 1.23 -18.33
C PRO A 24 -1.57 0.47 -18.02
N VAL A 25 -1.16 -0.45 -18.89
CA VAL A 25 0.16 -1.13 -18.83
C VAL A 25 1.35 -0.17 -18.72
N ALA A 26 1.23 1.03 -19.31
CA ALA A 26 2.24 2.08 -19.21
C ALA A 26 2.40 2.65 -17.79
N GLY A 27 1.46 2.38 -16.87
CA GLY A 27 1.44 2.92 -15.52
C GLY A 27 1.18 4.43 -15.50
N SER A 28 1.75 5.11 -14.50
CA SER A 28 1.60 6.54 -14.24
C SER A 28 0.18 6.99 -13.85
N ASN A 29 -0.71 6.05 -13.54
CA ASN A 29 -2.05 6.34 -13.06
C ASN A 29 -2.07 6.49 -11.53
N SER A 30 -2.92 7.38 -11.02
CA SER A 30 -3.14 7.53 -9.58
C SER A 30 -4.19 6.54 -9.09
N VAL A 31 -3.80 5.72 -8.11
CA VAL A 31 -4.63 4.71 -7.48
C VAL A 31 -4.83 5.09 -6.02
N THR A 32 -6.09 5.25 -5.62
CA THR A 32 -6.45 5.41 -4.20
C THR A 32 -6.52 4.02 -3.56
N ILE A 33 -5.67 3.80 -2.57
CA ILE A 33 -5.61 2.61 -1.74
C ILE A 33 -6.39 2.91 -0.46
N ALA A 34 -7.49 2.19 -0.24
CA ALA A 34 -8.28 2.25 0.97
C ALA A 34 -7.89 1.11 1.92
N GLY A 35 -7.93 1.38 3.22
CA GLY A 35 -7.49 0.41 4.21
C GLY A 35 -7.42 0.94 5.63
N SER A 36 -6.44 0.46 6.40
CA SER A 36 -6.21 0.86 7.79
C SER A 36 -4.74 0.68 8.18
N VAL A 37 -4.30 1.46 9.17
CA VAL A 37 -2.92 1.48 9.70
C VAL A 37 -1.90 1.94 8.66
N PHE A 38 -2.22 3.02 7.94
CA PHE A 38 -1.36 3.62 6.91
C PHE A 38 -0.50 4.80 7.40
N THR A 39 -0.65 5.23 8.64
CA THR A 39 0.07 6.39 9.21
C THR A 39 1.58 6.27 9.09
N ASP A 40 2.11 5.06 9.26
CA ASP A 40 3.53 4.73 9.17
C ASP A 40 3.86 3.92 7.90
N ALA A 41 3.10 4.11 6.83
CA ALA A 41 3.39 3.47 5.56
C ALA A 41 4.75 3.95 5.04
N THR A 42 5.70 3.02 4.93
CA THR A 42 7.05 3.27 4.41
C THR A 42 7.14 2.92 2.93
N ASP A 43 6.35 1.93 2.49
CA ASP A 43 6.41 1.42 1.12
C ASP A 43 5.07 0.95 0.59
N VAL A 44 4.88 1.10 -0.72
CA VAL A 44 3.76 0.50 -1.46
C VAL A 44 4.34 -0.27 -2.63
N PHE A 45 3.88 -1.52 -2.78
CA PHE A 45 4.30 -2.41 -3.85
C PHE A 45 3.12 -2.75 -4.73
N PHE A 46 3.33 -2.68 -6.04
CA PHE A 46 2.45 -3.25 -7.06
C PHE A 46 3.14 -4.51 -7.58
N GLY A 47 2.76 -5.66 -7.03
CA GLY A 47 3.45 -6.93 -7.25
C GLY A 47 4.86 -6.86 -6.68
N ALA A 48 5.88 -6.92 -7.54
CA ALA A 48 7.28 -6.81 -7.15
C ALA A 48 7.87 -5.39 -7.30
N VAL A 49 7.09 -4.43 -7.84
CA VAL A 49 7.58 -3.09 -8.17
C VAL A 49 7.16 -2.10 -7.09
N ARG A 50 8.12 -1.33 -6.58
CA ARG A 50 7.87 -0.23 -5.64
C ARG A 50 7.20 0.93 -6.37
N ALA A 51 6.11 1.43 -5.81
CA ALA A 51 5.33 2.53 -6.34
C ALA A 51 5.51 3.77 -5.44
N PRO A 52 5.70 4.97 -6.00
CA PRO A 52 5.64 6.18 -5.20
C PRO A 52 4.22 6.39 -4.69
N PHE A 53 4.10 6.85 -3.45
CA PHE A 53 2.82 7.04 -2.79
C PHE A 53 2.84 8.24 -1.84
N SER A 54 1.65 8.68 -1.48
CA SER A 54 1.42 9.74 -0.50
C SER A 54 0.33 9.28 0.46
N VAL A 55 0.62 9.34 1.75
CA VAL A 55 -0.34 9.00 2.81
C VAL A 55 -1.28 10.19 2.98
N VAL A 56 -2.56 9.99 2.68
CA VAL A 56 -3.60 11.02 2.86
C VAL A 56 -4.18 10.93 4.27
N SER A 57 -4.41 9.71 4.75
CA SER A 57 -4.87 9.41 6.12
C SER A 57 -4.47 7.99 6.53
N ASP A 58 -4.74 7.63 7.78
CA ASP A 58 -4.55 6.28 8.34
C ASP A 58 -5.26 5.16 7.55
N SER A 59 -6.27 5.54 6.77
CA SER A 59 -7.15 4.65 6.01
C SER A 59 -7.13 4.93 4.51
N ARG A 60 -6.31 5.89 4.06
CA ARG A 60 -6.22 6.29 2.65
C ARG A 60 -4.80 6.64 2.24
N ILE A 61 -4.30 5.92 1.24
CA ILE A 61 -3.06 6.23 0.53
C ILE A 61 -3.40 6.55 -0.93
N VAL A 62 -2.68 7.47 -1.55
CA VAL A 62 -2.68 7.66 -2.99
C VAL A 62 -1.33 7.21 -3.53
N ALA A 63 -1.32 6.14 -4.33
CA ALA A 63 -0.11 5.61 -4.95
C ALA A 63 -0.17 5.81 -6.46
N THR A 64 0.97 6.05 -7.09
CA THR A 64 1.07 6.09 -8.55
C THR A 64 1.52 4.72 -9.04
N ALA A 65 0.65 4.03 -9.78
CA ALA A 65 0.95 2.70 -10.31
C ALA A 65 2.14 2.77 -11.29
N PRO A 66 3.20 1.98 -11.10
CA PRO A 66 4.32 1.90 -12.04
C PRO A 66 3.89 1.15 -13.31
N ALA A 67 4.69 1.23 -14.37
CA ALA A 67 4.49 0.42 -15.58
C ALA A 67 4.54 -1.08 -15.23
N GLY A 68 3.63 -1.85 -15.80
CA GLY A 68 3.44 -3.26 -15.48
C GLY A 68 2.57 -3.97 -16.51
N ALA A 69 2.40 -5.27 -16.34
CA ALA A 69 1.58 -6.09 -17.22
C ALA A 69 0.87 -7.20 -16.42
N GLY A 70 -0.33 -7.58 -16.86
CA GLY A 70 -1.12 -8.62 -16.21
C GLY A 70 -1.72 -8.18 -14.87
N SER A 71 -1.78 -9.09 -13.90
CA SER A 71 -2.30 -8.81 -12.56
C SER A 71 -1.16 -8.71 -11.54
N ALA A 72 -1.17 -7.64 -10.74
CA ALA A 72 -0.21 -7.40 -9.68
C ALA A 72 -0.92 -7.28 -8.33
N LEU A 73 -0.35 -7.88 -7.28
CA LEU A 73 -0.89 -7.75 -5.92
C LEU A 73 -0.36 -6.48 -5.27
N VAL A 74 -1.26 -5.57 -4.90
CA VAL A 74 -0.91 -4.35 -4.19
C VAL A 74 -0.79 -4.63 -2.71
N THR A 75 0.38 -4.31 -2.15
CA THR A 75 0.64 -4.41 -0.71
C THR A 75 1.24 -3.12 -0.19
N VAL A 76 0.90 -2.78 1.05
CA VAL A 76 1.46 -1.64 1.78
C VAL A 76 2.35 -2.21 2.86
N ALA A 77 3.54 -1.66 3.05
CA ALA A 77 4.42 -2.00 4.15
C ALA A 77 4.58 -0.79 5.09
N THR A 78 4.53 -1.09 6.38
CA THR A 78 4.79 -0.16 7.48
C THR A 78 5.89 -0.73 8.36
N ALA A 79 6.31 0.03 9.38
CA ALA A 79 7.21 -0.49 10.41
C ALA A 79 6.66 -1.73 11.16
N GLY A 80 5.34 -1.98 11.11
CA GLY A 80 4.69 -3.14 11.71
C GLY A 80 4.64 -4.39 10.83
N GLY A 81 5.03 -4.26 9.55
CA GLY A 81 5.02 -5.34 8.57
C GLY A 81 4.29 -4.97 7.28
N ALA A 82 4.13 -5.95 6.39
CA ALA A 82 3.42 -5.79 5.12
C ALA A 82 1.97 -6.27 5.21
N SER A 83 1.09 -5.64 4.46
CA SER A 83 -0.31 -6.02 4.36
C SER A 83 -0.45 -7.37 3.68
N SER A 84 -1.24 -8.27 4.26
CA SER A 84 -1.54 -9.57 3.68
C SER A 84 -3.00 -9.96 3.94
N PRO A 85 -3.74 -10.48 2.95
CA PRO A 85 -3.32 -10.67 1.56
C PRO A 85 -3.24 -9.34 0.78
N GLY A 86 -2.45 -9.31 -0.30
CA GLY A 86 -2.44 -8.16 -1.22
C GLY A 86 -3.73 -8.08 -2.04
N VAL A 87 -4.11 -6.88 -2.46
CA VAL A 87 -5.32 -6.66 -3.29
C VAL A 87 -4.93 -6.64 -4.77
N PRO A 88 -5.59 -7.41 -5.65
CA PRO A 88 -5.21 -7.48 -7.06
C PRO A 88 -5.51 -6.16 -7.78
N TYR A 89 -4.54 -5.74 -8.59
CA TYR A 89 -4.60 -4.64 -9.54
C TYR A 89 -4.33 -5.16 -10.95
N THR A 90 -5.15 -4.78 -11.92
CA THR A 90 -5.02 -5.25 -13.30
C THR A 90 -4.45 -4.17 -14.22
N TYR A 91 -3.38 -4.50 -14.93
CA TYR A 91 -2.85 -3.70 -16.01
C TYR A 91 -3.53 -4.09 -17.32
N VAL A 92 -4.23 -3.13 -17.92
CA VAL A 92 -5.01 -3.25 -19.17
C VAL A 92 -4.49 -2.35 -20.29
#